data_AF-A0A940V228-F1
#
_entry.id   AF-A0A940V228-F1
#
_cell.length_a   1.000
_cell.length_b   1.000
_cell.length_c   1.000
_cell.angle_alpha   90.00
_cell.angle_beta   90.00
_cell.angle_gamma   90.00
#
_symmetry.space_group_name_H-M   'P 1'
#
loop_
_entity.id
_entity.type
_entity.pdbx_description
1 polymer ?
#
loop_
_entity_poly.entity_id
_entity_poly.type
_entity_poly.pdbx_seq_one_letter_code
_entity_poly.pdbx_strand_id
1 'polypeptide(L)' 'MENCIYQGKMICTYDLKDENGLYYEDQVLVWKEAAADRRLHCVECSAPVYLAAGPVKEPYFAHYDTLECDYESG' A
#
# COMPACT_ATOMS: atom_id res chain seq x y z
N MET A 1 5.84 1.73 -4.30
CA MET A 1 4.78 2.73 -4.57
C MET A 1 4.21 3.24 -3.26
N GLU A 2 3.80 4.50 -3.21
CA GLU A 2 3.13 5.08 -2.03
C GLU A 2 1.60 5.04 -2.12
N ASN A 3 1.04 4.95 -3.32
CA ASN A 3 -0.40 4.99 -3.58
C ASN A 3 -0.94 3.66 -4.13
N CYS A 4 -2.16 3.29 -3.75
CA CYS A 4 -2.91 2.20 -4.37
C CYS A 4 -4.43 2.49 -4.39
N ILE A 5 -5.20 1.64 -5.06
CA ILE A 5 -6.66 1.69 -5.08
C ILE A 5 -7.22 0.68 -4.07
N TYR A 6 -8.04 1.17 -3.15
CA TYR A 6 -8.83 0.37 -2.23
C TYR A 6 -10.30 0.78 -2.30
N GLN A 7 -11.19 -0.18 -2.57
CA GLN A 7 -12.64 0.07 -2.70
C GLN A 7 -12.99 1.19 -3.71
N GLY A 8 -12.21 1.33 -4.78
CA GLY A 8 -12.40 2.37 -5.79
C GLY A 8 -11.94 3.78 -5.37
N LYS A 9 -11.26 3.90 -4.21
CA LYS A 9 -10.63 5.14 -3.76
C LYS A 9 -9.12 5.00 -3.77
N MET A 10 -8.42 6.07 -4.13
CA MET A 10 -6.97 6.13 -3.99
C MET A 10 -6.61 6.34 -2.52
N ILE A 11 -5.69 5.54 -2.01
CA ILE A 11 -5.16 5.64 -0.65
C ILE A 11 -3.64 5.75 -0.69
N CYS A 12 -3.07 6.49 0.25
CA CYS A 12 -1.62 6.72 0.35
C CYS A 12 -1.04 6.12 1.63
N THR A 13 0.15 5.53 1.56
CA THR A 13 0.83 5.03 2.76
C THR A 13 1.22 6.13 3.74
N TYR A 14 1.30 7.40 3.30
CA TYR A 14 1.50 8.53 4.19
C TYR A 14 0.29 8.81 5.10
N ASP A 15 -0.93 8.45 4.69
CA ASP A 15 -2.13 8.55 5.53
C ASP A 15 -2.10 7.58 6.72
N LEU A 16 -1.21 6.59 6.71
CA LEU A 16 -1.07 5.62 7.81
C LEU A 16 -0.38 6.20 9.05
N LYS A 17 0.20 7.40 8.96
CA LYS A 17 0.92 8.03 10.07
C LYS A 17 0.18 9.27 10.55
N ASP A 18 0.20 9.51 11.85
CA ASP A 18 -0.24 10.76 12.43
C ASP A 18 0.81 11.88 12.25
N GLU A 19 0.49 13.10 12.70
CA GLU A 19 1.39 14.26 12.63
C GLU A 19 2.73 14.05 13.37
N ASN A 20 2.76 13.14 14.35
CA ASN A 20 3.96 12.73 15.10
C ASN A 20 4.72 11.57 14.42
N GLY A 21 4.23 11.07 13.29
CA GLY A 21 4.85 9.97 12.55
C GLY A 21 4.61 8.58 13.12
N LEU A 22 3.68 8.43 14.08
CA LEU A 22 3.26 7.12 14.61
C LEU A 22 2.19 6.52 13.72
N TYR A 23 2.23 5.20 13.58
CA TYR A 23 1.25 4.50 12.76
C TYR A 23 -0.12 4.43 13.44
N TYR A 24 -1.17 4.69 12.67
CA TYR A 24 -2.53 4.30 13.05
C TYR A 24 -2.65 2.79 12.95
N GLU A 25 -2.35 2.07 14.04
CA GLU A 25 -2.29 0.60 14.09
C GLU A 25 -3.55 -0.06 13.53
N ASP A 26 -4.73 0.50 13.84
CA ASP A 26 -6.02 0.05 13.34
C ASP A 26 -6.11 0.13 11.80
N GLN A 27 -5.67 1.25 11.23
CA GLN A 27 -5.71 1.47 9.78
C GLN A 27 -4.69 0.59 9.05
N VAL A 28 -3.49 0.44 9.64
CA VAL A 28 -2.47 -0.48 9.14
C VAL A 28 -2.99 -1.91 9.13
N LEU A 29 -3.71 -2.34 10.18
CA LEU A 29 -4.31 -3.67 10.26
C LEU A 29 -5.34 -3.87 9.15
N VAL A 30 -6.29 -2.93 9.00
CA VAL A 30 -7.33 -2.98 7.96
C VAL A 30 -6.70 -3.08 6.57
N TRP A 31 -5.63 -2.33 6.29
CA TRP A 31 -4.98 -2.36 4.98
C TRP A 31 -4.15 -3.63 4.78
N LYS A 32 -3.55 -4.19 5.83
CA LYS A 32 -2.88 -5.50 5.77
C LYS A 32 -3.87 -6.62 5.51
N GLU A 33 -5.05 -6.60 6.14
CA GLU A 33 -6.11 -7.57 5.88
C GLU A 33 -6.65 -7.40 4.45
N ALA A 34 -6.92 -6.17 4.03
CA ALA A 34 -7.33 -5.89 2.65
C ALA A 34 -6.30 -6.36 1.62
N ALA A 35 -5.00 -6.18 1.89
CA ALA A 35 -3.92 -6.72 1.08
C ALA A 35 -3.97 -8.25 1.01
N ALA A 36 -4.11 -8.92 2.15
CA ALA A 36 -4.19 -10.39 2.22
C ALA A 36 -5.39 -10.93 1.44
N ASP A 37 -6.51 -10.21 1.45
CA ASP A 37 -7.71 -10.45 0.64
C ASP A 37 -7.58 -10.04 -0.85
N ARG A 38 -6.41 -9.54 -1.28
CA ARG A 38 -6.14 -9.02 -2.64
C ARG A 38 -7.09 -7.88 -3.06
N ARG A 39 -7.52 -7.04 -2.12
CA ARG A 39 -8.42 -5.90 -2.37
C ARG A 39 -7.68 -4.59 -2.64
N LEU A 40 -6.38 -4.53 -2.36
CA LEU A 40 -5.53 -3.40 -2.73
C LEU A 40 -4.98 -3.63 -4.13
N HIS A 41 -5.16 -2.67 -5.02
CA HIS A 41 -4.74 -2.77 -6.41
C HIS A 41 -3.82 -1.62 -6.78
N CYS A 42 -2.80 -1.88 -7.57
CA CYS A 42 -1.93 -0.84 -8.11
C CYS A 42 -2.75 0.15 -8.94
N VAL A 43 -2.45 1.44 -8.81
CA VAL A 43 -3.12 2.51 -9.58
C VAL A 43 -2.82 2.43 -11.07
N GLU A 44 -1.69 1.83 -11.45
CA GLU A 44 -1.22 1.78 -12.84
C GLU A 44 -1.61 0.48 -13.53
N CYS A 45 -1.21 -0.66 -12.97
CA CYS A 45 -1.43 -1.96 -13.61
C CYS A 45 -2.67 -2.71 -13.09
N SER A 46 -3.37 -2.17 -12.08
CA SER A 46 -4.50 -2.84 -11.41
C SER A 46 -4.17 -4.21 -10.80
N ALA A 47 -2.90 -4.60 -10.71
CA ALA A 47 -2.50 -5.85 -10.08
C ALA A 47 -2.60 -5.76 -8.55
N PRO A 48 -2.85 -6.88 -7.86
CA PRO A 48 -2.94 -6.88 -6.40
C PRO A 48 -1.59 -6.52 -5.75
N VAL A 49 -1.66 -5.64 -4.75
CA VAL A 49 -0.49 -5.17 -3.98
C VAL A 49 -0.65 -5.47 -2.49
N TYR A 50 0.47 -5.56 -1.79
CA TYR A 50 0.53 -5.68 -0.34
C TYR A 50 1.16 -4.46 0.32
N LEU A 51 0.74 -4.19 1.55
CA LEU A 51 1.31 -3.14 2.38
C LEU A 51 2.56 -3.65 3.10
N ALA A 52 3.72 -3.14 2.71
CA ALA A 52 4.99 -3.31 3.40
C ALA A 52 5.22 -2.14 4.36
N ALA A 53 4.67 -2.26 5.58
CA ALA A 53 4.91 -1.30 6.67
C ALA A 53 5.88 -1.91 7.70
N GLY A 54 7.06 -1.29 7.84
CA GLY A 54 8.08 -1.70 8.81
C GLY A 54 8.34 -0.61 9.87
N PRO A 55 8.98 -0.97 11.00
CA PRO A 55 9.32 -0.01 12.05
C PRO A 55 10.49 0.91 11.66
N VAL A 56 11.32 0.51 10.69
CA VAL A 56 12.55 1.22 10.29
C VAL A 56 12.42 1.88 8.91
N LYS A 57 11.54 1.36 8.04
CA LYS A 57 11.36 1.85 6.68
C LYS A 57 9.98 2.48 6.51
N GLU A 58 9.92 3.48 5.65
CA GLU A 58 8.65 4.09 5.25
C GLU A 58 7.70 3.05 4.67
N PRO A 59 6.40 3.16 4.94
CA PRO A 59 5.41 2.22 4.45
C PRO A 59 5.28 2.37 2.94
N TYR A 60 5.30 1.26 2.21
CA TYR A 60 5.10 1.26 0.77
C TYR A 60 4.21 0.09 0.34
N PHE A 61 3.51 0.27 -0.78
CA PHE A 61 2.84 -0.78 -1.50
C PHE A 61 3.80 -1.45 -2.48
N ALA A 62 3.74 -2.78 -2.51
CA ALA A 62 4.51 -3.65 -3.39
C ALA A 62 3.61 -4.71 -4.03
N HIS A 63 3.93 -5.15 -5.25
CA HIS A 63 3.16 -6.18 -5.93
C HIS A 63 3.41 -7.56 -5.32
N TYR A 64 2.34 -8.38 -5.21
CA TYR A 64 2.47 -9.77 -4.80
C TYR A 64 3.29 -10.60 -5.78
N ASP A 65 3.10 -10.33 -7.07
CA ASP A 65 3.83 -10.95 -8.17
C ASP A 65 4.77 -9.91 -8.78
N THR A 66 5.92 -10.35 -9.32
CA THR A 66 6.80 -9.52 -10.17
C THR A 66 6.17 -9.30 -11.55
N LEU A 67 4.91 -8.87 -11.58
CA LEU A 67 4.31 -8.31 -12.77
C LEU A 67 5.13 -7.06 -13.13
N GLU A 68 5.50 -6.95 -14.40
CA GLU A 68 6.15 -5.79 -15.00
C GLU A 68 5.22 -4.58 -14.83
N CYS A 69 5.27 -3.96 -13.65
CA CYS A 69 4.62 -2.69 -13.41
C CYS A 69 5.60 -1.60 -13.80
N ASP A 70 5.14 -0.68 -14.64
CA ASP A 70 5.94 0.40 -15.22
C ASP A 70 6.52 1.40 -14.19
N TYR A 71 6.21 1.22 -12.91
CA TYR A 71 6.78 2.01 -11.80
C TYR A 71 8.31 1.87 -11.67
N GLU A 72 8.95 0.95 -12.40
CA GLU A 72 10.40 0.82 -12.56
C GLU A 72 10.93 1.51 -13.85
N SER A 73 10.45 2.71 -14.17
CA SER A 73 11.12 3.63 -15.12
C SER A 73 10.84 5.09 -14.79
N GLY A 74 11.36 5.56 -13.64
CA GLY A 74 11.39 6.96 -13.25
C GLY A 74 12.65 7.29 -12.46
#